data_AF-A0AAD3MER6-F1
#
_entry.id   AF-A0AAD3MER6-F1
#
_cell.length_a   1.000
_cell.length_b   1.000
_cell.length_c   1.000
_cell.angle_alpha   90.00
_cell.angle_beta   90.00
_cell.angle_gamma   90.00
#
_symmetry.space_group_name_H-M   'P 1'
#
loop_
_entity.id
_entity.type
_entity.pdbx_description
1 polymer ?
#
loop_
_entity_poly.entity_id
_entity_poly.type
_entity_poly.pdbx_seq_one_letter_code
_entity_poly.pdbx_strand_id
1 'polypeptide(L)'
;MDDNIFVLQKGVSVVFDQYGRKYCFIIMRFWLLSTHEGPDDPEGTKIFKVTSSEDGSPQKKLATAVYEFHRELTRGASPDWTVTTVWHWHWKLAE
;
A
#
# COMPACT_ATOMS: atom_id res chain seq x y z
N MET A 1 5.50 -11.90 -17.05
CA MET A 1 4.95 -10.87 -16.16
C MET A 1 5.90 -10.81 -14.98
N ASP A 2 6.88 -9.90 -15.03
CA ASP A 2 7.75 -9.61 -13.89
C ASP A 2 7.17 -8.38 -13.20
N ASP A 3 6.05 -8.61 -12.51
CA ASP A 3 5.39 -7.58 -11.73
C ASP A 3 6.15 -7.46 -10.41
N ASN A 4 6.99 -6.43 -10.31
CA ASN A 4 7.75 -6.15 -9.10
C ASN A 4 6.87 -5.35 -8.13
N ILE A 5 6.64 -5.93 -6.95
CA ILE A 5 5.93 -5.27 -5.85
C ILE A 5 6.97 -4.73 -4.88
N PHE A 6 6.89 -3.43 -4.60
CA PHE A 6 7.66 -2.80 -3.52
C PHE A 6 6.74 -2.51 -2.34
N VAL A 7 7.26 -2.68 -1.12
CA VAL A 7 6.49 -2.51 0.11
C VAL A 7 7.25 -1.61 1.08
N LEU A 8 6.55 -0.69 1.71
CA LEU A 8 7.08 0.16 2.78
C LEU A 8 6.14 0.14 3.98
N GLN A 9 6.67 -0.23 5.15
CA GLN A 9 5.96 -0.06 6.41
C GLN A 9 5.89 1.43 6.75
N LYS A 10 4.67 1.95 6.95
CA LYS A 10 4.42 3.34 7.34
C LYS A 10 4.16 3.49 8.84
N GLY A 11 3.60 2.48 9.49
CA GLY A 11 3.32 2.54 10.92
C GLY A 11 2.83 1.22 11.50
N VAL A 12 3.01 1.07 12.80
CA VAL A 12 2.47 -0.03 13.61
C VAL A 12 1.94 0.56 14.90
N SER A 13 0.73 0.18 15.29
CA SER A 13 0.15 0.55 16.59
C SER A 13 -0.55 -0.63 17.23
N VAL A 14 -0.55 -0.64 18.57
CA VAL A 14 -1.29 -1.62 19.37
C VAL A 14 -2.19 -0.84 20.32
N VAL A 15 -3.48 -1.12 20.26
CA VAL A 15 -4.50 -0.45 21.08
C VAL A 15 -5.27 -1.47 21.91
N PHE A 16 -5.77 -1.01 23.04
CA PHE A 16 -6.56 -1.80 23.98
C PHE A 16 -7.95 -1.20 24.06
N ASP A 17 -8.98 -2.03 23.99
CA ASP A 17 -10.35 -1.56 24.26
C ASP A 17 -10.67 -1.59 25.76
N GLN A 18 -11.85 -1.08 26.12
CA GLN A 18 -12.33 -1.05 27.50
C GLN A 18 -12.53 -2.43 28.14
N TYR A 19 -12.53 -3.51 27.35
CA TYR A 19 -12.66 -4.89 27.81
C TYR A 19 -11.30 -5.61 27.87
N GLY A 20 -10.20 -4.90 27.61
CA GLY A 20 -8.85 -5.46 27.63
C GLY A 20 -8.48 -6.26 26.39
N ARG A 21 -9.31 -6.25 25.33
CA ARG A 21 -8.94 -6.85 24.04
C ARG A 21 -7.85 -6.02 23.39
N LYS A 22 -6.95 -6.70 22.70
CA LYS A 22 -5.77 -6.08 22.09
C LYS A 22 -5.91 -6.11 20.58
N TYR A 23 -5.67 -4.98 19.93
CA TYR A 23 -5.72 -4.88 18.46
C TYR A 23 -4.42 -4.33 17.93
N CYS A 24 -3.94 -4.90 16.83
CA CYS A 24 -2.78 -4.44 16.09
C CYS A 24 -3.24 -3.81 14.78
N PHE A 25 -2.70 -2.64 14.47
CA PHE A 25 -2.86 -1.98 13.20
C PHE A 25 -1.50 -1.85 12.53
N ILE A 26 -1.39 -2.25 11.26
CA ILE A 26 -0.19 -2.10 10.44
C ILE A 26 -0.59 -1.31 9.19
N ILE A 27 0.11 -0.20 8.95
CA ILE A 27 -0.07 0.60 7.75
C ILE A 27 1.08 0.28 6.80
N MET A 28 0.77 -0.22 5.60
CA MET A 28 1.76 -0.53 4.55
C MET A 28 1.43 0.18 3.25
N ARG A 29 2.44 0.76 2.60
CA ARG A 29 2.35 1.29 1.23
C ARG A 29 2.91 0.25 0.27
N PHE A 30 2.15 -0.04 -0.78
CA PHE A 30 2.56 -0.90 -1.88
C PHE A 30 2.77 -0.06 -3.12
N TRP A 31 3.74 -0.47 -3.93
CA TRP A 31 3.88 -0.03 -5.31
C TRP A 31 3.91 -1.23 -6.21
N LEU A 32 3.16 -1.15 -7.31
CA LEU A 32 3.11 -2.15 -8.35
C LEU A 32 3.55 -1.49 -9.66
N LEU A 33 4.62 -2.01 -10.25
CA LEU A 33 5.01 -1.62 -11.60
C LEU A 33 4.17 -2.44 -12.59
N SER A 34 3.21 -1.80 -13.26
CA SER A 34 2.25 -2.46 -14.14
C SER A 34 2.08 -1.70 -15.46
N THR A 35 1.63 -2.38 -16.50
CA THR A 35 1.13 -1.73 -17.73
C THR A 35 -0.33 -1.27 -17.58
N HIS A 36 -0.98 -1.55 -16.45
CA HIS A 36 -2.35 -1.13 -16.18
C HIS A 36 -2.44 0.38 -15.93
N GLU A 37 -3.49 1.01 -16.43
CA GLU A 37 -3.79 2.42 -16.21
C GLU A 37 -4.43 2.61 -14.82
N GLY A 38 -3.57 2.73 -13.79
CA GLY A 38 -3.96 3.12 -12.44
C GLY A 38 -3.56 4.57 -12.12
N PRO A 39 -3.99 5.12 -10.97
CA PRO A 39 -3.54 6.42 -10.52
C PRO A 39 -2.02 6.43 -10.34
N ASP A 40 -1.35 7.38 -10.97
CA ASP A 40 0.10 7.54 -10.93
C ASP A 40 0.57 8.07 -9.56
N ASP A 41 1.77 7.65 -9.16
CA ASP A 41 2.46 8.13 -7.97
C ASP A 41 3.69 8.98 -8.35
N PRO A 42 3.55 10.32 -8.47
CA PRO A 42 4.65 11.18 -8.89
C PRO A 42 5.84 11.18 -7.91
N GLU A 43 5.62 10.85 -6.63
CA GLU A 43 6.69 10.68 -5.65
C GLU A 43 7.39 9.33 -5.85
N GLY A 44 6.61 8.26 -6.01
CA GLY A 44 7.10 6.92 -6.32
C GLY A 44 7.90 6.87 -7.63
N THR A 45 7.42 7.51 -8.70
CA THR A 45 8.10 7.53 -10.00
C THR A 45 9.52 8.11 -9.92
N LYS A 46 9.74 9.13 -9.07
CA LYS A 46 11.09 9.69 -8.81
C LYS A 46 11.98 8.71 -8.04
N ILE A 47 11.42 7.99 -7.08
CA ILE A 47 12.14 7.01 -6.25
C ILE A 47 12.58 5.81 -7.09
N PHE A 48 11.70 5.31 -7.95
CA PHE A 48 11.94 4.09 -8.73
C PHE A 48 12.63 4.35 -10.08
N LYS A 49 12.92 5.61 -10.43
CA LYS A 49 13.56 6.01 -11.71
C LYS A 49 12.98 5.24 -12.91
N VAL A 50 11.64 5.18 -12.99
CA VAL A 50 10.97 4.50 -14.11
C VAL A 50 11.20 5.32 -15.37
N THR A 51 12.29 5.04 -16.08
CA THR A 51 12.58 5.67 -17.37
C THR A 51 11.65 5.09 -18.42
N SER A 52 11.10 5.97 -19.25
CA SER A 52 10.40 5.60 -20.48
C SER A 52 11.31 4.66 -21.28
N SER A 53 10.80 3.48 -21.65
CA SER A 53 11.53 2.59 -22.55
C SER A 53 11.70 3.29 -23.90
N GLU A 54 12.94 3.56 -24.29
CA GLU A 54 13.28 4.09 -25.61
C GLU A 54 13.03 3.06 -26.73
N ASP A 55 12.81 1.80 -26.37
CA ASP A 55 12.77 0.65 -27.28
C ASP A 55 11.35 0.27 -27.74
N GLY A 56 10.35 1.14 -27.53
CA GLY A 56 8.97 0.91 -27.99
C GLY A 56 8.18 -0.12 -27.17
N SER A 57 8.69 -0.55 -26.01
CA SER A 57 7.93 -1.41 -25.09
C SER A 57 6.82 -0.62 -24.36
N PRO A 58 5.71 -1.28 -23.93
CA PRO A 58 4.63 -0.60 -23.23
C PRO A 58 5.15 0.13 -22.00
N GLN A 59 4.85 1.43 -21.90
CA GLN A 59 5.27 2.25 -20.77
C GLN A 59 4.64 1.68 -19.48
N LYS A 60 5.48 1.10 -18.61
CA LYS A 60 5.05 0.64 -17.29
C LYS A 60 4.80 1.87 -16.41
N LYS A 61 3.62 1.93 -15.79
CA LYS A 61 3.24 2.94 -14.80
C LYS A 61 3.39 2.37 -13.39
N LEU A 62 3.63 3.24 -12.42
CA LEU A 62 3.78 2.84 -11.02
C LEU A 62 2.48 3.13 -10.28
N ALA A 63 1.68 2.09 -10.04
CA ALA A 63 0.49 2.19 -9.22
C ALA A 63 0.87 2.11 -7.74
N THR A 64 0.26 2.93 -6.87
CA THR A 64 0.46 2.86 -5.42
C THR A 64 -0.86 2.80 -4.66
N ALA A 65 -0.86 2.10 -3.53
CA ALA A 65 -1.94 2.14 -2.55
C ALA A 65 -1.37 1.91 -1.14
N VAL A 66 -2.02 2.50 -0.16
CA VAL A 66 -1.73 2.31 1.27
C VAL A 66 -2.88 1.53 1.87
N TYR A 67 -2.54 0.48 2.61
CA TYR A 67 -3.48 -0.41 3.28
C TYR A 67 -3.26 -0.30 4.78
N GLU A 68 -4.37 -0.24 5.52
CA GLU A 68 -4.38 -0.52 6.94
C GLU A 68 -4.86 -1.95 7.16
N PHE A 69 -3.99 -2.74 7.77
CA PHE A 69 -4.29 -4.09 8.23
C PHE A 69 -4.59 -4.07 9.72
N HIS A 70 -5.64 -4.76 10.10
CA HIS A 70 -6.13 -4.86 11.46
C HIS A 70 -6.19 -6.33 11.89
N ARG A 71 -5.76 -6.61 13.13
CA ARG A 71 -5.89 -7.94 13.75
C ARG A 71 -6.10 -7.84 15.25
N GLU A 72 -6.96 -8.71 15.80
CA GLU A 72 -7.04 -8.95 17.23
C GLU A 72 -5.90 -9.87 17.72
N LEU A 73 -5.19 -9.45 18.78
CA LEU A 73 -4.07 -10.16 19.40
C LEU A 73 -4.45 -10.88 20.70
N THR A 74 -5.72 -10.86 21.10
CA THR A 74 -6.21 -11.56 22.29
C THR A 74 -6.01 -13.07 22.13
N ARG A 75 -5.65 -13.77 23.22
CA ARG A 75 -5.47 -15.23 23.19
C ARG A 75 -6.78 -15.91 22.76
N GLY A 76 -6.71 -16.75 21.73
CA GLY A 76 -7.86 -17.45 21.18
C GLY A 76 -8.62 -16.69 20.09
N ALA A 77 -8.23 -15.44 19.80
CA ALA A 77 -8.77 -14.71 18.64
C ALA A 77 -8.24 -15.29 17.32
N SER A 78 -8.95 -14.99 16.22
CA SER A 78 -8.54 -15.42 14.88
C SER A 78 -7.14 -14.87 14.53
N PRO A 79 -6.29 -15.68 13.84
CA PRO A 79 -5.03 -15.18 13.32
C PRO A 79 -5.18 -14.28 12.08
N ASP A 80 -6.39 -14.14 11.54
CA ASP A 80 -6.63 -13.44 10.29
C ASP A 80 -6.40 -11.92 10.41
N TRP A 81 -5.89 -11.36 9.32
CA TRP A 81 -5.78 -9.91 9.14
C TRP A 81 -6.93 -9.42 8.27
N THR A 82 -7.56 -8.34 8.69
CA THR A 82 -8.60 -7.66 7.91
C THR A 82 -8.05 -6.35 7.36
N VAL A 83 -8.35 -6.02 6.11
CA VAL A 83 -8.10 -4.69 5.58
C VAL A 83 -9.23 -3.78 6.03
N THR A 84 -8.91 -2.73 6.79
CA THR A 84 -9.90 -1.75 7.28
C THR A 84 -10.03 -0.55 6.37
N THR A 85 -8.91 -0.09 5.80
CA THR A 85 -8.87 1.10 4.95
C THR A 85 -7.89 0.90 3.81
N VAL A 86 -8.25 1.41 2.62
CA VAL A 86 -7.36 1.51 1.45
C VAL A 86 -7.40 2.95 0.96
N TRP A 87 -6.24 3.58 0.74
CA TRP A 87 -6.16 4.92 0.18
C TRP A 87 -4.96 5.08 -0.75
N HIS A 88 -5.09 5.99 -1.71
CA HIS A 88 -4.04 6.30 -2.68
C HIS A 88 -3.35 7.62 -2.31
N TRP A 89 -2.06 7.76 -2.64
CA TRP A 89 -1.29 8.99 -2.36
C TRP A 89 -1.93 10.18 -3.07
N HIS A 90 -2.17 11.25 -2.32
CA HIS A 90 -2.68 12.56 -2.72
C HIS A 90 -3.41 12.62 -4.07
N TRP A 91 -4.63 12.08 -4.10
CA TRP A 91 -5.67 12.71 -4.90
C TRP A 91 -6.06 14.02 -4.18
N LYS A 92 -5.33 15.10 -4.44
CA LYS A 92 -6.00 16.39 -4.48
C LYS A 92 -6.42 16.54 -5.92
N LEU A 93 -7.71 16.81 -6.12
CA LEU A 93 -8.26 17.33 -7.38
C LEU A 93 -7.22 18.25 -8.00
N ALA A 94 -6.77 17.90 -9.20
CA ALA A 94 -6.19 18.89 -10.07
C ALA A 94 -7.27 19.98 -10.23
N GLU A 95 -7.12 21.08 -9.51
CA GLU A 95 -7.69 22.38 -9.86
C GLU A 95 -6.71 23.09 -10.80
#